data_AF-A0A151BMV4-F1
#
_entry.id   AF-A0A151BMV4-F1
#
_cell.length_a   1.000
_cell.length_b   1.000
_cell.length_c   1.000
_cell.angle_alpha   90.00
_cell.angle_beta   90.00
_cell.angle_gamma   90.00
#
_symmetry.space_group_name_H-M   'P 1'
#
loop_
_entity.id
_entity.type
_entity.pdbx_description
1 polymer ?
#
loop_
_entity_poly.entity_id
_entity_poly.type
_entity_poly.pdbx_seq_one_letter_code
_entity_poly.pdbx_strand_id
1 'polypeptide(L)'
;MSLPCETVARYVLPAFRSLVAKKLLEEYNFTQLEAARALGTTQAAISQYVHSKRGDKGLRELTDILPKIQSAAAETARRIATEKIG
;
A
#
# COMPACT_ATOMS: atom_id res chain seq x y z
N MET A 1 15.64 9.32 20.23
CA MET A 1 14.32 9.70 19.69
C MET A 1 14.40 9.66 18.18
N SER A 2 13.66 8.77 17.52
CA SER A 2 13.46 8.84 16.07
C SER A 2 12.50 10.00 15.78
N LEU A 3 12.83 10.83 14.78
CA LEU A 3 11.96 11.93 14.38
C LEU A 3 10.66 11.39 13.78
N PRO A 4 9.52 12.08 13.93
CA PRO A 4 8.22 11.63 13.42
C PRO A 4 8.26 11.23 11.93
N CYS A 5 9.02 11.99 11.11
CA CYS A 5 9.21 11.70 9.69
C CYS A 5 9.90 10.36 9.42
N GLU A 6 10.87 9.98 10.26
CA GLU A 6 11.58 8.71 10.13
C GLU A 6 10.65 7.53 10.45
N THR A 7 9.80 7.66 11.47
CA THR A 7 8.79 6.67 11.81
C THR A 7 7.78 6.49 10.67
N VAL A 8 7.30 7.59 10.08
CA VAL A 8 6.38 7.55 8.94
C VAL A 8 7.03 6.86 7.73
N ALA A 9 8.28 7.21 7.41
CA ALA A 9 9.00 6.61 6.29
C ALA A 9 9.30 5.12 6.50
N ARG A 10 9.58 4.72 7.74
CA ARG A 10 9.97 3.34 8.08
C ARG A 10 8.77 2.39 8.21
N TYR A 11 7.62 2.88 8.66
CA TYR A 11 6.48 2.01 9.01
C TYR A 11 5.20 2.35 8.24
N VAL A 12 4.83 3.63 8.16
CA VAL A 12 3.54 4.04 7.58
C VAL A 12 3.56 3.93 6.06
N LEU A 13 4.55 4.54 5.39
CA LEU A 13 4.61 4.54 3.92
C LEU A 13 4.72 3.14 3.32
N PRO A 14 5.56 2.21 3.85
CA PRO A 14 5.61 0.84 3.34
C PRO A 14 4.31 0.07 3.54
N ALA A 15 3.65 0.25 4.69
CA ALA A 15 2.36 -0.36 4.96
C ALA A 15 1.27 0.16 4.02
N PHE A 16 1.19 1.48 3.85
CA PHE A 16 0.25 2.12 2.93
C PHE A 16 0.43 1.62 1.49
N ARG A 17 1.66 1.62 0.95
CA ARG A 17 1.93 1.10 -0.39
C ARG A 17 1.51 -0.36 -0.55
N SER A 18 1.72 -1.16 0.49
CA SER A 18 1.33 -2.57 0.48
C SER A 18 -0.19 -2.75 0.47
N LEU A 19 -0.92 -1.93 1.23
CA LEU A 19 -2.39 -1.94 1.24
C LEU A 19 -2.97 -1.54 -0.12
N VAL A 20 -2.43 -0.49 -0.76
CA VAL A 20 -2.89 -0.06 -2.08
C VAL A 20 -2.65 -1.17 -3.11
N ALA A 21 -1.45 -1.77 -3.11
CA ALA A 21 -1.13 -2.87 -4.03
C ALA A 21 -2.06 -4.07 -3.87
N LYS A 22 -2.33 -4.50 -2.62
CA LYS A 22 -3.25 -5.61 -2.35
C LYS A 22 -4.65 -5.34 -2.89
N LYS A 23 -5.19 -4.14 -2.63
CA LYS A 23 -6.52 -3.76 -3.15
C LYS A 23 -6.59 -3.75 -4.66
N LEU A 24 -5.57 -3.23 -5.34
CA LEU A 24 -5.51 -3.25 -6.81
C LEU A 24 -5.57 -4.68 -7.37
N LEU A 25 -4.85 -5.61 -6.75
CA LEU A 25 -4.81 -7.02 -7.17
C LEU A 25 -6.11 -7.75 -6.82
N GLU A 26 -6.57 -7.64 -5.58
CA GLU A 26 -7.66 -8.44 -5.02
C GLU A 26 -9.05 -7.91 -5.37
N GLU A 27 -9.22 -6.59 -5.42
CA GLU A 27 -10.54 -5.94 -5.63
C GLU A 27 -10.73 -5.44 -7.07
N TYR A 28 -9.64 -5.11 -7.77
CA TYR A 28 -9.69 -4.51 -9.12
C TYR A 28 -9.03 -5.37 -10.21
N ASN A 29 -8.62 -6.60 -9.90
CA ASN A 29 -8.04 -7.57 -10.84
C ASN A 29 -6.78 -7.07 -11.58
N PHE A 30 -6.00 -6.19 -10.98
CA PHE A 30 -4.70 -5.82 -11.56
C PHE A 30 -3.74 -6.99 -11.47
N THR A 31 -2.98 -7.23 -12.52
CA THR A 31 -1.77 -8.04 -12.44
C THR A 31 -0.70 -7.32 -11.61
N GLN A 32 0.28 -8.06 -11.08
CA GLN A 32 1.41 -7.46 -10.37
C GLN A 32 2.17 -6.42 -11.23
N LEU A 33 2.27 -6.66 -12.53
CA LEU A 33 2.94 -5.76 -13.47
C LEU A 33 2.14 -4.46 -13.66
N GLU A 34 0.82 -4.54 -13.77
CA GLU A 34 -0.04 -3.36 -13.88
C GLU A 34 -0.04 -2.53 -12.60
N ALA A 35 -0.11 -3.18 -11.44
CA ALA A 35 0.00 -2.48 -10.16
C ALA A 35 1.38 -1.83 -9.99
N ALA A 36 2.45 -2.49 -10.43
CA ALA A 36 3.80 -1.93 -10.41
C ALA A 36 3.90 -0.66 -11.27
N ARG A 37 3.35 -0.70 -12.49
CA ARG A 37 3.28 0.48 -13.37
C ARG A 37 2.47 1.61 -12.76
N ALA A 38 1.28 1.31 -12.22
CA ALA A 38 0.41 2.30 -11.61
C ALA A 38 1.02 2.96 -10.36
N LEU A 39 1.82 2.21 -9.59
CA LEU A 39 2.48 2.71 -8.38
C LEU A 39 3.90 3.24 -8.62
N GLY A 40 4.37 3.26 -9.87
CA GLY A 40 5.73 3.72 -10.21
C GLY A 40 6.84 2.90 -9.54
N THR A 41 6.67 1.58 -9.45
CA THR A 41 7.60 0.66 -8.78
C THR A 41 7.87 -0.61 -9.61
N THR A 42 8.60 -1.57 -9.06
CA THR A 42 8.93 -2.83 -9.74
C THR A 42 7.92 -3.94 -9.40
N GLN A 43 7.74 -4.89 -10.31
CA GLN A 43 6.92 -6.08 -10.05
C GLN A 43 7.44 -6.85 -8.82
N ALA A 44 8.76 -6.91 -8.63
CA ALA A 44 9.37 -7.53 -7.45
C ALA A 44 8.96 -6.83 -6.14
N ALA A 45 8.86 -5.50 -6.14
CA ALA A 45 8.37 -4.75 -4.99
C ALA A 45 6.90 -5.08 -4.70
N ILE A 46 6.04 -5.17 -5.72
CA ILE A 46 4.64 -5.59 -5.55
C ILE A 46 4.55 -7.01 -5.01
N SER A 47 5.33 -7.95 -5.55
CA SER A 47 5.40 -9.30 -5.01
C SER A 47 5.78 -9.29 -3.54
N GLN A 48 6.78 -8.50 -3.14
CA GLN A 48 7.12 -8.33 -1.73
C GLN A 48 5.99 -7.69 -0.91
N TYR A 49 5.24 -6.73 -1.43
CA TYR A 49 4.11 -6.12 -0.71
C TYR A 49 2.99 -7.10 -0.41
N VAL A 50 2.69 -8.00 -1.35
CA VAL A 50 1.64 -9.00 -1.19
C VAL A 50 2.08 -10.09 -0.21
N HIS A 51 3.31 -10.58 -0.36
CA HIS A 51 3.81 -11.74 0.39
C HIS A 51 4.47 -11.38 1.72
N SER A 52 4.95 -10.16 1.90
CA SER A 52 5.71 -9.77 3.08
C SER A 52 4.81 -9.25 4.20
N LYS A 53 5.07 -9.74 5.42
CA LYS A 53 4.46 -9.25 6.67
C LYS A 53 4.98 -7.86 7.09
N ARG A 54 5.68 -7.13 6.22
CA ARG A 54 6.26 -5.80 6.55
C ARG A 54 5.20 -4.73 6.83
N GLY A 55 3.94 -4.92 6.42
CA GLY A 55 2.82 -4.14 6.94
C GLY A 55 2.48 -4.48 8.40
N ASP A 56 2.50 -5.76 8.77
CA ASP A 56 1.92 -6.25 10.04
C ASP A 56 2.69 -5.80 11.28
N LYS A 57 4.03 -5.76 11.22
CA LYS A 57 4.85 -5.41 12.40
C LYS A 57 4.75 -3.94 12.79
N GLY A 58 4.68 -3.02 11.81
CA GLY A 58 4.58 -1.59 12.07
C GLY A 58 3.15 -1.12 12.35
N LEU A 59 2.14 -1.81 11.80
CA LEU A 59 0.73 -1.45 11.98
C LEU A 59 0.20 -1.72 13.40
N ARG A 60 0.80 -2.67 14.13
CA ARG A 60 0.40 -2.99 15.52
C ARG A 60 0.63 -1.85 16.51
N GLU A 61 1.61 -0.99 16.24
CA GLU A 61 1.87 0.21 17.07
C GLU A 61 1.06 1.42 16.60
N LEU A 62 0.30 1.29 15.51
CA LEU A 62 -0.43 2.36 14.84
C LEU A 62 -1.95 2.11 14.85
N THR A 63 -2.45 1.35 15.81
CA THR A 63 -3.84 0.85 15.86
C THR A 63 -4.87 1.96 15.72
N ASP A 64 -4.65 3.14 16.31
CA ASP A 64 -5.58 4.28 16.25
C ASP A 64 -5.65 4.94 14.86
N ILE A 65 -4.57 4.87 14.08
CA ILE A 65 -4.51 5.48 12.74
C ILE A 65 -4.65 4.46 11.61
N LEU A 66 -4.54 3.16 11.92
CA LEU A 66 -4.68 2.07 10.97
C LEU A 66 -5.97 2.16 10.14
N PRO A 67 -7.16 2.45 10.71
CA PRO A 67 -8.38 2.61 9.92
C PRO A 67 -8.28 3.76 8.92
N LYS A 68 -7.63 4.87 9.29
CA LYS A 68 -7.42 6.02 8.41
C LYS A 68 -6.47 5.67 7.26
N ILE A 69 -5.40 4.93 7.54
CA ILE A 69 -4.45 4.45 6.52
C ILE A 69 -5.16 3.50 5.54
N GLN A 70 -5.97 2.57 6.06
CA GLN A 70 -6.74 1.63 5.23
C GLN A 70 -7.76 2.35 4.34
N SER A 71 -8.49 3.32 4.90
CA SER A 71 -9.45 4.14 4.14
C SER A 71 -8.75 4.94 3.03
N ALA A 72 -7.64 5.61 3.34
CA ALA A 72 -6.85 6.33 2.36
C ALA A 72 -6.29 5.41 1.27
N ALA A 73 -5.84 4.21 1.64
CA ALA A 73 -5.34 3.22 0.68
C ALA A 73 -6.47 2.71 -0.24
N ALA A 74 -7.66 2.49 0.30
CA ALA A 74 -8.84 2.10 -0.46
C ALA A 74 -9.25 3.16 -1.47
N GLU A 75 -9.30 4.42 -1.04
CA GLU A 75 -9.58 5.53 -1.92
C GLU A 75 -8.54 5.68 -3.03
N THR A 76 -7.27 5.55 -2.70
CA THR A 76 -6.18 5.62 -3.68
C THR A 76 -6.28 4.51 -4.71
N ALA A 77 -6.50 3.26 -4.27
CA ALA A 77 -6.67 2.12 -5.18
C ALA A 77 -7.88 2.31 -6.11
N ARG A 78 -9.01 2.80 -5.59
CA ARG A 78 -10.20 3.10 -6.38
C ARG A 78 -9.94 4.14 -7.47
N ARG A 79 -9.25 5.24 -7.12
CA ARG A 79 -8.91 6.31 -8.08
C ARG A 79 -8.04 5.76 -9.21
N ILE A 80 -6.96 5.06 -8.87
CA ILE A 80 -6.06 4.41 -9.83
C ILE A 80 -6.82 3.44 -10.75
N ALA A 81 -7.70 2.62 -10.18
CA ALA A 81 -8.48 1.65 -10.95
C ALA A 81 -9.46 2.34 -11.91
N THR A 82 -10.06 3.46 -11.50
CA THR A 82 -11.01 4.22 -12.32
C THR A 82 -10.30 4.93 -13.48
N GLU A 83 -9.11 5.49 -13.26
CA GLU A 83 -8.30 6.13 -14.31
C GLU A 83 -7.80 5.15 -15.38
N LYS A 84 -7.70 3.85 -15.06
CA LYS A 84 -7.35 2.81 -16.04
C LYS A 84 -8.53 2.39 -16.94
N ILE A 85 -9.76 2.54 -16.45
CA ILE A 85 -10.99 2.12 -17.14
C ILE A 85 -11.53 3.26 -18.03
N GLY A 86 -11.07 4.49 -17.81
CA GLY A 86 -11.38 5.67 -18.62
C GLY A 86 -10.49 5.85 -19.84
#